data_AF-A0A381TFL2-F1
#
_entry.id   AF-A0A381TFL2-F1
#
_cell.length_a   1.000
_cell.length_b   1.000
_cell.length_c   1.000
_cell.angle_alpha   90.00
_cell.angle_beta   90.00
_cell.angle_gamma   90.00
#
_symmetry.space_group_name_H-M   'P 1'
#
loop_
_entity.id
_entity.type
_entity.pdbx_description
1 polymer ?
#
loop_
_entity_poly.entity_id
_entity_poly.type
_entity_poly.pdbx_seq_one_letter_code
_entity_poly.pdbx_strand_id
1 'polypeptide(L)' 'MKPQIGKSLNFKRAKLPLKKKLAGKYSFLEPINIQKHAEELFQNLSKDRLNRIWTFMPEGPFKKLSDFKKYLQKKD' A
#
# COMPACT_ATOMS: atom_id res chain seq x y z
N MET A 1 20.47 40.33 1.81
CA MET A 1 18.99 40.18 1.81
C MET A 1 18.66 38.86 1.15
N LYS A 2 17.82 38.01 1.77
CA LYS A 2 17.30 36.81 1.08
C LYS A 2 16.24 37.24 0.06
N PRO A 3 16.36 36.89 -1.22
CA PRO A 3 15.37 37.26 -2.22
C PRO A 3 14.04 36.58 -1.90
N GLN A 4 12.94 37.32 -1.96
CA GLN A 4 11.60 36.80 -1.74
C GLN A 4 11.11 36.14 -3.04
N ILE A 5 11.13 34.81 -3.07
CA ILE A 5 10.58 34.05 -4.20
C ILE A 5 9.07 33.85 -3.97
N GLY A 6 8.26 34.69 -4.61
CA GLY A 6 6.80 34.55 -4.64
C GLY A 6 6.04 34.98 -3.38
N LYS A 7 4.73 34.69 -3.39
CA LYS A 7 3.80 35.06 -2.30
C LYS A 7 4.09 34.25 -1.04
N SER A 8 4.18 34.92 0.10
CA SER A 8 4.28 34.25 1.41
C SER A 8 2.98 33.52 1.73
N LEU A 9 3.08 32.24 2.08
CA LEU A 9 1.95 31.38 2.43
C LEU A 9 2.05 30.95 3.89
N ASN A 10 0.92 30.95 4.59
CA ASN A 10 0.78 30.38 5.93
C ASN A 10 0.71 28.85 5.84
N PHE A 11 1.84 28.22 5.57
CA PHE A 11 1.95 26.77 5.43
C PHE A 11 1.53 26.04 6.71
N LYS A 12 0.66 25.03 6.56
CA LYS A 12 0.30 24.09 7.63
C LYS A 12 0.62 22.68 7.17
N ARG A 13 1.20 21.88 8.08
CA ARG A 13 1.48 20.46 7.80
C ARG A 13 0.20 19.67 7.64
N ALA A 14 0.24 18.67 6.78
CA ALA A 14 -0.84 17.69 6.64
C ALA A 14 -0.99 16.83 7.91
N LYS A 15 -2.18 16.27 8.10
CA LYS A 15 -2.43 15.28 9.16
C LYS A 15 -1.88 13.92 8.74
N LEU A 16 -1.45 13.12 9.71
CA LEU A 16 -1.08 11.72 9.48
C LEU A 16 -2.28 10.90 9.01
N PRO A 17 -2.06 9.84 8.20
CA PRO A 17 -3.13 8.97 7.76
C PRO A 17 -3.75 8.22 8.95
N LEU A 18 -5.06 8.03 8.90
CA LEU A 18 -5.80 7.23 9.88
C LEU A 18 -5.98 5.80 9.34
N LYS A 19 -5.77 4.78 10.18
CA LYS A 19 -6.11 3.37 9.86
C LYS A 19 -7.63 3.19 9.90
N LYS A 20 -8.34 3.69 8.87
CA LYS A 20 -9.81 3.59 8.75
C LYS A 20 -10.24 3.09 7.38
N LYS A 21 -11.43 2.48 7.33
CA LYS A 21 -12.07 2.10 6.09
C LYS A 21 -12.43 3.35 5.28
N LEU A 22 -12.12 3.34 3.99
CA LEU A 22 -12.50 4.38 3.03
C LEU A 22 -13.50 3.78 2.04
N ALA A 23 -14.75 4.23 2.08
CA ALA A 23 -15.80 3.75 1.18
C ALA A 23 -15.94 4.67 -0.03
N GLY A 24 -15.84 4.12 -1.24
CA GLY A 24 -16.09 4.80 -2.50
C GLY A 24 -17.28 4.19 -3.25
N LYS A 25 -17.55 4.69 -4.45
CA LYS A 25 -18.68 4.25 -5.28
C LYS A 25 -18.56 2.81 -5.78
N TYR A 26 -17.35 2.36 -6.09
CA TYR A 26 -17.10 1.06 -6.72
C TYR A 26 -16.26 0.11 -5.86
N SER A 27 -15.60 0.63 -4.83
CA SER A 27 -14.72 -0.13 -3.96
C SER A 27 -14.62 0.53 -2.60
N PHE A 28 -14.12 -0.23 -1.64
CA PHE A 28 -13.68 0.31 -0.36
C PHE A 28 -12.26 -0.15 -0.07
N LEU A 29 -11.51 0.68 0.63
CA LEU A 29 -10.17 0.37 1.10
C LEU A 29 -10.24 0.10 2.60
N GLU A 30 -9.77 -1.06 3.04
CA GLU A 30 -9.60 -1.38 4.45
C GLU A 30 -8.12 -1.36 4.81
N PRO A 31 -7.75 -0.94 6.05
CA PRO A 31 -6.41 -1.19 6.56
C PRO A 31 -6.07 -2.66 6.42
N ILE A 32 -4.82 -2.96 6.06
CA ILE A 32 -4.39 -4.36 5.91
C ILE A 32 -4.59 -5.08 7.25
N ASN A 33 -5.25 -6.23 7.21
CA ASN A 33 -5.34 -7.15 8.33
C ASN A 33 -4.82 -8.49 7.80
N ILE A 34 -3.65 -8.90 8.28
CA ILE A 34 -2.94 -10.06 7.73
C ILE A 34 -3.71 -11.36 7.94
N GLN A 35 -4.41 -11.50 9.07
CA GLN A 35 -5.22 -12.69 9.33
C GLN A 35 -6.43 -12.76 8.40
N LYS A 36 -7.06 -11.61 8.11
CA LYS A 36 -8.26 -11.52 7.26
C LYS A 36 -7.96 -11.53 5.77
N HIS A 37 -6.91 -10.83 5.31
CA HIS A 37 -6.73 -10.48 3.90
C HIS A 37 -5.61 -11.28 3.20
N ALA A 38 -4.62 -11.80 3.93
CA ALA A 38 -3.40 -12.31 3.29
C ALA A 38 -3.65 -13.49 2.35
N GLU A 39 -4.58 -14.37 2.69
CA GLU A 39 -4.87 -15.55 1.87
C GLU A 39 -5.56 -15.19 0.55
N GLU A 40 -6.60 -14.38 0.58
CA GLU A 40 -7.31 -13.94 -0.62
C GLU A 40 -6.42 -13.08 -1.53
N LEU A 41 -5.64 -12.17 -0.94
CA LEU A 41 -4.65 -11.37 -1.69
C LEU A 41 -3.60 -12.27 -2.35
N PHE A 42 -3.05 -13.23 -1.62
CA PHE A 42 -2.06 -14.17 -2.16
C PHE A 42 -2.64 -14.97 -3.33
N GLN A 43 -3.82 -15.58 -3.15
CA GLN A 43 -4.48 -16.36 -4.19
C GLN A 43 -4.74 -15.55 -5.46
N ASN A 44 -5.17 -14.29 -5.33
CA ASN A 44 -5.40 -13.41 -6.47
C ASN A 44 -4.10 -13.03 -7.19
N LEU A 45 -3.05 -12.68 -6.44
CA LEU A 45 -1.75 -12.31 -7.01
C LEU A 45 -1.04 -13.51 -7.66
N SER A 46 -1.24 -14.73 -7.14
CA SER A 46 -0.69 -15.96 -7.72
C SER A 46 -1.35 -16.39 -9.04
N LYS A 47 -2.48 -15.79 -9.45
CA LYS A 47 -3.10 -16.05 -10.75
C LYS A 47 -2.24 -15.56 -11.92
N ASP A 48 -1.36 -14.59 -11.68
CA ASP A 48 -0.40 -14.13 -12.65
C ASP A 48 0.78 -15.10 -12.78
N ARG A 49 0.65 -16.04 -13.72
CA ARG A 49 1.67 -17.07 -13.98
C ARG A 49 2.95 -16.53 -14.61
N LEU A 50 2.89 -15.33 -15.19
CA LEU A 50 4.03 -14.69 -15.85
C LEU A 50 4.76 -13.73 -14.90
N ASN A 51 4.29 -13.58 -13.66
CA ASN A 51 4.84 -12.69 -12.63
C ASN A 51 5.00 -11.22 -13.09
N ARG A 52 4.16 -10.78 -14.04
CA ARG A 52 4.14 -9.41 -14.57
C ARG A 52 3.73 -8.37 -13.53
N ILE A 53 2.87 -8.73 -12.58
CA ILE A 53 2.47 -7.85 -11.46
C ILE A 53 3.70 -7.38 -10.67
N TRP A 54 4.75 -8.21 -10.62
CA TRP A 54 5.94 -7.98 -9.81
C TRP A 54 7.12 -7.39 -10.59
N THR A 55 7.02 -7.20 -11.91
CA THR A 55 8.14 -6.79 -12.78
C THR A 55 8.86 -5.52 -12.31
N PHE A 56 8.11 -4.58 -11.72
CA PHE A 56 8.65 -3.31 -11.23
C PHE A 56 8.52 -3.14 -9.71
N MET A 57 8.21 -4.23 -9.00
CA MET A 57 8.10 -4.22 -7.55
C MET A 57 9.45 -4.56 -6.92
N PRO A 58 9.82 -3.93 -5.80
CA PRO A 58 11.10 -4.17 -5.13
C PRO A 58 11.20 -5.56 -4.47
N GLU A 59 10.06 -6.22 -4.26
CA GLU A 59 9.94 -7.54 -3.64
C GLU A 59 8.87 -8.35 -4.41
N GLY A 60 8.92 -9.68 -4.30
CA GLY A 60 8.03 -10.61 -5.00
C GLY A 60 8.65 -11.18 -6.29
N PRO A 61 7.93 -12.05 -7.02
CA PRO A 61 6.71 -12.75 -6.62
C PRO A 61 6.94 -13.67 -5.41
N PHE A 62 5.86 -14.00 -4.70
CA PHE A 62 5.92 -14.91 -3.55
C PHE A 62 5.41 -16.30 -3.94
N LYS A 63 6.22 -17.34 -3.70
CA LYS A 63 5.84 -18.75 -3.97
C LYS A 63 5.01 -19.39 -2.86
N LYS A 64 5.13 -18.87 -1.63
CA LYS A 64 4.44 -19.40 -0.45
C LYS A 64 3.69 -18.28 0.27
N LEU A 65 2.51 -18.60 0.79
CA LEU A 65 1.72 -17.69 1.62
C LEU A 65 2.49 -17.21 2.85
N SER A 66 3.36 -18.05 3.44
CA SER A 66 4.20 -17.67 4.58
C SER A 66 5.14 -16.51 4.26
N ASP A 67 5.71 -16.50 3.06
CA ASP A 67 6.66 -15.46 2.62
C ASP A 67 5.90 -14.17 2.31
N PHE A 68 4.71 -14.28 1.72
CA PHE A 68 3.82 -13.14 1.52
C PHE A 68 3.33 -12.52 2.84
N LYS A 69 2.98 -13.34 3.85
CA LYS A 69 2.60 -12.86 5.19
C LYS A 69 3.75 -12.09 5.86
N LYS A 70 5.00 -12.59 5.75
CA LYS A 70 6.20 -11.87 6.24
C LYS A 70 6.39 -10.53 5.53
N TYR A 71 6.14 -10.47 4.23
CA TYR A 71 6.17 -9.22 3.47
C TYR A 71 5.13 -8.21 3.98
N LEU A 72 3.89 -8.64 4.22
CA LEU A 72 2.83 -7.76 4.75
C LEU A 72 3.16 -7.24 6.16
N GLN A 73 3.76 -8.06 7.02
CA GLN A 73 4.17 -7.66 8.39
C GLN A 73 5.20 -6.53 8.41
N LYS A 74 6.10 -6.47 7.42
CA LYS A 74 7.09 -5.36 7.32
C LYS A 74 6.45 -4.01 6.97
N LYS A 75 5.21 -4.02 6.47
CA LYS A 75 4.53 -2.87 5.88
C LYS A 75 3.35 -2.36 6.72
N ASP A 76 3.01 -3.05 7.82
CA ASP A 76 1.92 -2.71 8.74
C ASP A 76 2.42 -1.86 9.93
#